data_AF-A0A4U0P9W9-F1
#
_entry.id   AF-A0A4U0P9W9-F1
#
_cell.length_a   1.000
_cell.length_b   1.000
_cell.length_c   1.000
_cell.angle_alpha   90.00
_cell.angle_beta   90.00
_cell.angle_gamma   90.00
#
_symmetry.space_group_name_H-M   'P 1'
#
loop_
_entity.id
_entity.type
_entity.pdbx_description
1 polymer ?
#
loop_
_entity_poly.entity_id
_entity_poly.type
_entity_poly.pdbx_seq_one_letter_code
_entity_poly.pdbx_strand_id
1 'polypeptide(L)'
;MPENSPAVPAPTVPTPAPGDRPDNPFRALALLLEAVRVSLEASKAPNKAPRWVRIVRVRDFKEDTIASVVTTMAGGLVTALGYMQRFALDATDLLIQGDAAKALVEVSAEFVKKATSKEFINALELAIGQEPSADSPIGSVAGVVDQIVKIADKVPEPEDLEVIGRELYKLLAIDLKPADDAVDATTTDHIEIDTTGKLRLLQWGLGTTFKVQNFGKGATPSEAVLTALGSRRVWQADNASLPQRSLGKWGDEANQETVFELLFNGDKAGVDIAEANTILDGLGYPVPTGLDRKVFSDKFTERLKSFQTINGLEANGKLDKATLNRLLHLDTETQSLKRAKRYKADPEAAPSPAAGKKK
;
A
#
# COMPACT_ATOMS: atom_id res chain seq x y z
N MET A 1 -14.36 -40.35 -32.09
CA MET A 1 -13.70 -39.05 -32.37
C MET A 1 -13.64 -38.30 -31.05
N PRO A 2 -12.46 -38.09 -30.45
CA PRO A 2 -12.37 -37.24 -29.26
C PRO A 2 -12.31 -35.77 -29.71
N GLU A 3 -13.21 -34.96 -29.17
CA GLU A 3 -13.25 -33.50 -29.34
C GLU A 3 -11.97 -32.87 -28.79
N ASN A 4 -11.39 -32.00 -29.61
CA ASN A 4 -10.22 -31.18 -29.29
C ASN A 4 -10.65 -30.09 -28.30
N SER A 5 -10.28 -30.20 -27.03
CA SER A 5 -10.38 -29.08 -26.08
C SER A 5 -9.48 -27.93 -26.55
N PRO A 6 -9.96 -26.68 -26.57
CA PRO A 6 -9.12 -25.54 -26.96
C PRO A 6 -8.04 -25.32 -25.90
N ALA A 7 -6.78 -25.26 -26.37
CA ALA A 7 -5.61 -24.97 -25.56
C ALA A 7 -5.76 -23.61 -24.85
N VAL A 8 -5.47 -23.58 -23.56
CA VAL A 8 -5.30 -22.35 -22.79
C VAL A 8 -4.15 -21.56 -23.42
N PRO A 9 -4.34 -20.28 -23.81
CA PRO A 9 -3.24 -19.50 -24.35
C PRO A 9 -2.15 -19.35 -23.29
N ALA A 10 -0.93 -19.69 -23.66
CA ALA A 10 0.26 -19.44 -22.85
C ALA A 10 0.32 -17.95 -22.46
N PRO A 11 0.83 -17.60 -21.26
CA PRO A 11 0.99 -16.21 -20.87
C PRO A 11 1.89 -15.53 -21.90
N THR A 12 1.30 -14.61 -22.67
CA THR A 12 2.05 -13.75 -23.58
C THR A 12 2.95 -12.86 -22.74
N VAL A 13 4.26 -13.08 -22.84
CA VAL A 13 5.28 -12.14 -22.36
C VAL A 13 4.89 -10.76 -22.89
N PRO A 14 4.77 -9.73 -22.05
CA PRO A 14 4.39 -8.40 -22.49
C PRO A 14 5.34 -7.98 -23.63
N THR A 15 4.76 -7.65 -24.78
CA THR A 15 5.54 -7.16 -25.92
C THR A 15 6.29 -5.90 -25.47
N PRO A 16 7.60 -5.79 -25.72
CA PRO A 16 8.37 -4.65 -25.30
C PRO A 16 7.76 -3.35 -25.86
N ALA A 17 7.52 -2.37 -25.00
CA ALA A 17 7.06 -1.07 -25.46
C ALA A 17 8.21 -0.39 -26.24
N PRO A 18 7.93 0.46 -27.25
CA PRO A 18 8.97 1.17 -27.98
C PRO A 18 9.81 2.02 -27.02
N GLY A 19 11.08 1.65 -26.82
CA GLY A 19 11.98 2.25 -25.81
C GLY A 19 12.57 1.24 -24.82
N ASP A 20 12.11 -0.01 -24.81
CA ASP A 20 12.63 -1.07 -23.94
C ASP A 20 14.12 -1.33 -24.20
N ARG A 21 14.96 -0.85 -23.27
CA ARG A 21 16.37 -1.24 -23.22
C ARG A 21 16.43 -2.64 -22.59
N PRO A 22 16.97 -3.66 -23.28
CA PRO A 22 17.08 -5.01 -22.73
C PRO A 22 17.94 -5.11 -21.44
N ASP A 23 18.69 -4.05 -21.09
CA ASP A 23 19.59 -3.99 -19.93
C ASP A 23 19.09 -3.09 -18.77
N ASN A 24 17.78 -2.84 -18.68
CA ASN A 24 17.20 -1.97 -17.66
C ASN A 24 16.89 -2.70 -16.33
N PRO A 25 17.61 -2.41 -15.22
CA PRO A 25 17.37 -3.00 -13.91
C PRO A 25 15.95 -2.85 -13.40
N PHE A 26 15.43 -1.65 -13.59
CA PHE A 26 14.21 -1.22 -12.96
C PHE A 26 13.00 -1.87 -13.66
N ARG A 27 13.17 -2.24 -14.93
CA ARG A 27 12.27 -3.15 -15.63
C ARG A 27 12.26 -4.53 -15.00
N ALA A 28 13.42 -5.10 -14.69
CA ALA A 28 13.51 -6.41 -14.04
C ALA A 28 12.83 -6.38 -12.65
N LEU A 29 12.97 -5.29 -11.91
CA LEU A 29 12.26 -5.10 -10.65
C LEU A 29 10.75 -4.93 -10.83
N ALA A 30 10.29 -4.17 -11.81
CA ALA A 30 8.87 -4.09 -12.13
C ALA A 30 8.29 -5.48 -12.45
N LEU A 31 9.00 -6.30 -13.22
CA LEU A 31 8.63 -7.69 -13.48
C LEU A 31 8.60 -8.53 -12.20
N LEU A 32 9.53 -8.30 -11.27
CA LEU A 32 9.52 -8.97 -9.96
C LEU A 32 8.26 -8.60 -9.14
N LEU A 33 7.90 -7.31 -9.10
CA LEU A 33 6.70 -6.83 -8.41
C LEU A 33 5.42 -7.39 -9.06
N GLU A 34 5.37 -7.40 -10.39
CA GLU A 34 4.29 -8.02 -11.14
C GLU A 34 4.19 -9.52 -10.84
N ALA A 35 5.31 -10.25 -10.84
CA ALA A 35 5.37 -11.67 -10.53
C ALA A 35 4.88 -11.96 -9.11
N VAL A 36 5.23 -11.11 -8.12
CA VAL A 36 4.68 -11.19 -6.75
C VAL A 36 3.16 -11.10 -6.81
N ARG A 37 2.60 -10.09 -7.49
CA ARG A 37 1.15 -9.86 -7.59
C ARG A 37 0.45 -11.04 -8.24
N VAL A 38 0.89 -11.42 -9.45
CA VAL A 38 0.32 -12.54 -10.22
C VAL A 38 0.38 -13.83 -9.42
N SER A 39 1.49 -14.08 -8.71
CA SER A 39 1.62 -15.26 -7.87
C SER A 39 0.66 -15.25 -6.68
N LEU A 40 0.50 -14.12 -5.99
CA LEU A 40 -0.44 -14.02 -4.88
C LEU A 40 -1.88 -14.28 -5.35
N GLU A 41 -2.22 -13.82 -6.54
CA GLU A 41 -3.54 -13.99 -7.18
C GLU A 41 -3.73 -15.38 -7.81
N ALA A 42 -2.65 -16.11 -8.10
CA ALA A 42 -2.73 -17.42 -8.73
C ALA A 42 -3.46 -18.45 -7.87
N SER A 43 -4.31 -19.23 -8.52
CA SER A 43 -4.98 -20.38 -7.93
C SER A 43 -4.50 -21.69 -8.55
N LYS A 44 -4.50 -22.77 -7.76
CA LYS A 44 -4.16 -24.13 -8.24
C LYS A 44 -5.25 -24.72 -9.15
N ALA A 45 -6.48 -24.23 -9.06
CA ALA A 45 -7.61 -24.63 -9.90
C ALA A 45 -8.72 -23.56 -9.83
N PRO A 46 -9.63 -23.47 -10.82
CA PRO A 46 -10.70 -22.45 -10.84
C PRO A 46 -11.54 -22.39 -9.56
N ASN A 47 -11.74 -23.53 -8.89
CA ASN A 47 -12.56 -23.65 -7.68
C ASN A 47 -11.74 -23.70 -6.39
N LYS A 48 -10.47 -23.27 -6.42
CA LYS A 48 -9.61 -23.22 -5.23
C LYS A 48 -9.26 -21.78 -4.89
N ALA A 49 -9.05 -21.53 -3.60
CA ALA A 49 -8.65 -20.22 -3.15
C ALA A 49 -7.30 -19.79 -3.73
N PRO A 50 -7.17 -18.52 -4.15
CA PRO A 50 -5.91 -17.96 -4.61
C PRO A 50 -4.89 -18.01 -3.48
N ARG A 51 -3.61 -17.89 -3.84
CA ARG A 51 -2.52 -18.13 -2.91
C ARG A 51 -2.55 -17.20 -1.70
N TRP A 52 -2.89 -15.92 -1.87
CA TRP A 52 -2.98 -14.97 -0.76
C TRP A 52 -4.03 -15.39 0.29
N VAL A 53 -5.20 -15.90 -0.13
CA VAL A 53 -6.23 -16.43 0.79
C VAL A 53 -5.70 -17.64 1.54
N ARG A 54 -5.01 -18.55 0.83
CA ARG A 54 -4.39 -19.73 1.46
C ARG A 54 -3.32 -19.36 2.49
N ILE A 55 -2.55 -18.31 2.25
CA ILE A 55 -1.56 -17.78 3.22
C ILE A 55 -2.28 -17.26 4.46
N VAL A 56 -3.38 -16.50 4.31
CA VAL A 56 -4.14 -15.97 5.45
C VAL A 56 -4.66 -17.06 6.39
N ARG A 57 -5.02 -18.24 5.87
CA ARG A 57 -5.54 -19.37 6.67
C ARG A 57 -4.58 -19.82 7.77
N VAL A 58 -3.28 -19.57 7.66
CA VAL A 58 -2.33 -19.96 8.71
C VAL A 58 -2.61 -19.26 10.04
N ARG A 59 -3.34 -18.15 10.03
CA ARG A 59 -3.71 -17.44 11.27
C ARG A 59 -4.58 -18.27 12.20
N ASP A 60 -5.27 -19.28 11.69
CA ASP A 60 -6.11 -20.16 12.50
C ASP A 60 -5.25 -21.22 13.23
N PHE A 61 -3.95 -21.27 12.90
CA PHE A 61 -2.96 -22.19 13.44
C PHE A 61 -1.81 -21.45 14.13
N LYS A 62 -2.04 -20.27 14.73
CA LYS A 62 -0.98 -19.39 15.28
C LYS A 62 0.01 -20.04 16.27
N GLU A 63 -0.40 -21.11 16.95
CA GLU A 63 0.46 -21.84 17.89
C GLU A 63 1.41 -22.84 17.18
N ASP A 64 1.16 -23.12 15.90
CA ASP A 64 2.01 -23.96 15.06
C ASP A 64 3.27 -23.20 14.61
N THR A 65 4.42 -23.87 14.69
CA THR A 65 5.71 -23.26 14.33
C THR A 65 5.75 -22.86 12.86
N ILE A 66 5.17 -23.66 11.96
CA ILE A 66 5.12 -23.36 10.52
C ILE A 66 4.23 -22.13 10.29
N ALA A 67 3.06 -22.06 10.93
CA ALA A 67 2.17 -20.91 10.80
C ALA A 67 2.80 -19.59 11.29
N SER A 68 3.56 -19.65 12.39
CA SER A 68 4.34 -18.51 12.89
C SER A 68 5.39 -18.07 11.86
N VAL A 69 6.16 -19.01 11.31
CA VAL A 69 7.15 -18.74 10.25
C VAL A 69 6.51 -18.11 9.02
N VAL A 70 5.37 -18.64 8.55
CA VAL A 70 4.64 -18.08 7.41
C VAL A 70 4.20 -16.65 7.68
N THR A 71 3.65 -16.40 8.87
CA THR A 71 3.20 -15.06 9.27
C THR A 71 4.35 -14.07 9.33
N THR A 72 5.50 -14.46 9.89
CA THR A 72 6.72 -13.64 9.93
C THR A 72 7.22 -13.33 8.52
N MET A 73 7.28 -14.33 7.63
CA MET A 73 7.72 -14.13 6.25
C MET A 73 6.79 -13.18 5.48
N ALA A 74 5.47 -13.38 5.56
CA ALA A 74 4.50 -12.48 4.94
C ALA A 74 4.59 -11.05 5.50
N GLY A 75 4.81 -10.88 6.81
CA GLY A 75 5.09 -9.57 7.40
C GLY A 75 6.39 -8.94 6.89
N GLY A 76 7.41 -9.76 6.66
CA GLY A 76 8.67 -9.35 6.02
C GLY A 76 8.46 -8.83 4.59
N LEU A 77 7.64 -9.52 3.79
CA LEU A 77 7.26 -9.09 2.44
C LEU A 77 6.54 -7.74 2.44
N VAL A 78 5.52 -7.59 3.28
CA VAL A 78 4.75 -6.33 3.46
C VAL A 78 5.70 -5.19 3.84
N THR A 79 6.60 -5.44 4.79
CA THR A 79 7.59 -4.45 5.26
C THR A 79 8.54 -4.06 4.14
N ALA A 80 9.09 -5.03 3.40
CA ALA A 80 10.02 -4.76 2.31
C ALA A 80 9.38 -3.96 1.18
N LEU A 81 8.11 -4.23 0.85
CA LEU A 81 7.36 -3.49 -0.16
C LEU A 81 7.01 -2.07 0.28
N GLY A 82 6.77 -1.84 1.58
CA GLY A 82 6.66 -0.48 2.13
C GLY A 82 7.96 0.33 2.00
N TYR A 83 9.12 -0.29 2.24
CA TYR A 83 10.42 0.37 1.98
C TYR A 83 10.65 0.63 0.49
N MET A 84 10.29 -0.33 -0.37
CA MET A 84 10.37 -0.15 -1.82
C MET A 84 9.53 1.05 -2.27
N GLN A 85 8.29 1.16 -1.80
CA GLN A 85 7.45 2.34 -2.04
C GLN A 85 8.14 3.63 -1.62
N ARG A 86 8.71 3.68 -0.41
CA ARG A 86 9.45 4.85 0.06
C ARG A 86 10.58 5.25 -0.89
N PHE A 87 11.43 4.30 -1.29
CA PHE A 87 12.60 4.62 -2.10
C PHE A 87 12.24 5.00 -3.53
N ALA A 88 11.20 4.38 -4.10
CA ALA A 88 10.68 4.77 -5.40
C ALA A 88 10.21 6.25 -5.39
N LEU A 89 9.51 6.66 -4.32
CA LEU A 89 9.10 8.07 -4.13
C LEU A 89 10.31 9.01 -3.97
N ASP A 90 11.34 8.60 -3.21
CA ASP A 90 12.58 9.39 -3.06
C ASP A 90 13.29 9.58 -4.40
N ALA A 91 13.41 8.51 -5.19
CA ALA A 91 14.02 8.57 -6.51
C ALA A 91 13.23 9.51 -7.45
N THR A 92 11.89 9.48 -7.41
CA THR A 92 11.04 10.37 -8.21
C THR A 92 11.24 11.84 -7.81
N ASP A 93 11.27 12.13 -6.51
CA ASP A 93 11.48 13.51 -6.04
C ASP A 93 12.84 14.06 -6.45
N LEU A 94 13.90 13.25 -6.33
CA LEU A 94 15.26 13.64 -6.72
C LEU A 94 15.35 13.92 -8.22
N LEU A 95 14.72 13.08 -9.06
CA LEU A 95 14.63 13.31 -10.51
C LEU A 95 13.91 14.62 -10.85
N ILE A 96 12.78 14.90 -10.19
CA ILE A 96 12.01 16.14 -10.42
C ILE A 96 12.79 17.37 -9.95
N GLN A 97 13.48 17.29 -8.81
CA GLN A 97 14.26 18.39 -8.26
C GLN A 97 15.58 18.64 -9.02
N GLY A 98 15.97 17.73 -9.92
CA GLY A 98 17.28 17.76 -10.60
C GLY A 98 18.44 17.63 -9.61
N ASP A 99 18.18 17.08 -8.42
CA ASP A 99 19.16 16.98 -7.34
C ASP A 99 20.25 15.96 -7.68
N ALA A 100 21.43 16.11 -7.06
CA ALA A 100 22.68 15.52 -7.49
C ALA A 100 22.57 14.01 -7.82
N ALA A 101 23.03 13.62 -9.02
CA ALA A 101 23.01 12.24 -9.51
C ALA A 101 23.53 11.20 -8.48
N LYS A 102 24.46 11.60 -7.61
CA LYS A 102 24.96 10.77 -6.51
C LYS A 102 23.87 10.34 -5.52
N ALA A 103 22.99 11.26 -5.10
CA ALA A 103 21.91 10.94 -4.17
C ALA A 103 20.92 9.94 -4.78
N LEU A 104 20.66 10.09 -6.09
CA LEU A 104 19.79 9.18 -6.81
C LEU A 104 20.41 7.78 -6.96
N VAL A 105 21.72 7.67 -7.18
CA VAL A 105 22.45 6.39 -7.16
C VAL A 105 22.34 5.73 -5.77
N GLU A 106 22.55 6.48 -4.69
CA GLU A 106 22.44 5.94 -3.32
C GLU A 106 21.04 5.40 -3.01
N VAL A 107 19.98 6.15 -3.35
CA VAL A 107 18.59 5.70 -3.18
C VAL A 107 18.29 4.45 -4.01
N SER A 108 18.79 4.41 -5.25
CA SER A 108 18.62 3.26 -6.15
C SER A 108 19.31 2.01 -5.62
N ALA A 109 20.52 2.16 -5.07
CA ALA A 109 21.25 1.06 -4.45
C ALA A 109 20.53 0.52 -3.19
N GLU A 110 19.98 1.40 -2.34
CA GLU A 110 19.19 0.98 -1.17
C GLU A 110 17.90 0.24 -1.56
N PHE A 111 17.24 0.72 -2.60
CA PHE A 111 16.04 0.11 -3.16
C PHE A 111 16.32 -1.31 -3.70
N VAL A 112 17.37 -1.45 -4.52
CA VAL A 112 17.89 -2.74 -5.01
C VAL A 112 18.24 -3.67 -3.86
N LYS A 113 18.97 -3.19 -2.86
CA LYS A 113 19.35 -3.96 -1.68
C LYS A 113 18.13 -4.49 -0.93
N LYS A 114 17.05 -3.71 -0.84
CA LYS A 114 15.83 -4.17 -0.17
C LYS A 114 15.08 -5.21 -1.00
N ALA A 115 14.98 -5.02 -2.31
CA ALA A 115 14.38 -5.97 -3.24
C ALA A 115 15.14 -7.31 -3.36
N THR A 116 16.42 -7.34 -2.99
CA THR A 116 17.29 -8.53 -3.05
C THR A 116 17.62 -9.08 -1.67
N SER A 117 16.98 -8.56 -0.62
CA SER A 117 17.20 -9.03 0.75
C SER A 117 16.74 -10.48 0.92
N LYS A 118 17.47 -11.27 1.73
CA LYS A 118 17.12 -12.67 2.02
C LYS A 118 15.72 -12.78 2.60
N GLU A 119 15.33 -11.84 3.46
CA GLU A 119 13.99 -11.79 4.06
C GLU A 119 12.91 -11.63 2.99
N PHE A 120 13.15 -10.75 1.99
CA PHE A 120 12.23 -10.56 0.88
C PHE A 120 12.18 -11.79 -0.04
N ILE A 121 13.33 -12.36 -0.40
CA ILE A 121 13.42 -13.55 -1.25
C ILE A 121 12.75 -14.77 -0.58
N ASN A 122 13.01 -15.01 0.71
CA ASN A 122 12.37 -16.12 1.43
C ASN A 122 10.85 -15.94 1.51
N ALA A 123 10.39 -14.71 1.74
CA ALA A 123 8.97 -14.43 1.76
C ALA A 123 8.32 -14.56 0.38
N LEU A 124 9.07 -14.26 -0.67
CA LEU A 124 8.68 -14.49 -2.06
C LEU A 124 8.56 -16.01 -2.32
N GLU A 125 9.57 -16.81 -2.00
CA GLU A 125 9.52 -18.28 -2.16
C GLU A 125 8.27 -18.90 -1.52
N LEU A 126 7.92 -18.42 -0.33
CA LEU A 126 6.70 -18.83 0.35
C LEU A 126 5.42 -18.36 -0.37
N ALA A 127 5.41 -17.10 -0.81
CA ALA A 127 4.32 -16.50 -1.58
C ALA A 127 4.17 -17.09 -2.98
N ILE A 128 5.08 -17.96 -3.43
CA ILE A 128 4.96 -18.70 -4.68
C ILE A 128 4.79 -20.21 -4.45
N GLY A 129 5.20 -20.74 -3.31
CA GLY A 129 5.08 -22.16 -2.98
C GLY A 129 6.04 -23.00 -3.83
N GLN A 130 6.86 -23.84 -3.18
CA GLN A 130 7.77 -24.74 -3.88
C GLN A 130 6.99 -25.85 -4.60
N GLU A 131 6.68 -25.64 -5.88
CA GLU A 131 6.97 -26.62 -6.92
C GLU A 131 7.54 -25.85 -8.12
N PRO A 132 8.85 -25.97 -8.38
CA PRO A 132 9.41 -25.48 -9.62
C PRO A 132 8.92 -26.39 -10.74
N SER A 133 7.91 -25.97 -11.50
CA SER A 133 7.83 -26.43 -12.88
C SER A 133 9.01 -25.83 -13.64
N ALA A 134 9.48 -26.50 -14.69
CA ALA A 134 10.50 -25.98 -15.59
C ALA A 134 10.08 -24.63 -16.25
N ASP A 135 8.79 -24.28 -16.14
CA ASP A 135 8.16 -23.04 -16.62
C ASP A 135 7.79 -22.07 -15.48
N SER A 136 8.26 -22.31 -14.25
CA SER A 136 7.96 -21.41 -13.14
C SER A 136 8.66 -20.06 -13.39
N PRO A 137 7.93 -18.92 -13.38
CA PRO A 137 8.49 -17.59 -13.68
C PRO A 137 9.47 -17.08 -12.60
N ILE A 138 10.05 -17.99 -11.80
CA ILE A 138 10.88 -17.75 -10.61
C ILE A 138 12.21 -18.49 -10.65
N GLY A 139 12.39 -19.50 -11.53
CA GLY A 139 13.74 -19.88 -11.96
C GLY A 139 14.50 -18.68 -12.54
N SER A 140 13.76 -17.70 -13.07
CA SER A 140 14.25 -16.39 -13.49
C SER A 140 14.41 -15.39 -12.33
N VAL A 141 13.81 -15.54 -11.15
CA VAL A 141 13.93 -14.54 -10.06
C VAL A 141 15.34 -14.48 -9.50
N ALA A 142 16.05 -15.62 -9.38
CA ALA A 142 17.47 -15.59 -9.04
C ALA A 142 18.28 -14.83 -10.11
N GLY A 143 17.98 -15.07 -11.40
CA GLY A 143 18.57 -14.33 -12.52
C GLY A 143 18.20 -12.84 -12.57
N VAL A 144 16.97 -12.49 -12.17
CA VAL A 144 16.47 -11.12 -12.04
C VAL A 144 17.13 -10.42 -10.85
N VAL A 145 17.26 -11.09 -9.71
CA VAL A 145 18.01 -10.60 -8.54
C VAL A 145 19.47 -10.37 -8.91
N ASP A 146 20.11 -11.30 -9.61
CA ASP A 146 21.48 -11.15 -10.10
C ASP A 146 21.61 -10.01 -11.11
N GLN A 147 20.62 -9.80 -11.97
CA GLN A 147 20.55 -8.64 -12.86
C GLN A 147 20.45 -7.35 -12.05
N ILE A 148 19.52 -7.26 -11.09
CA ILE A 148 19.29 -6.07 -10.25
C ILE A 148 20.57 -5.72 -9.45
N VAL A 149 21.32 -6.70 -8.91
CA VAL A 149 22.57 -6.47 -8.17
C VAL A 149 23.70 -5.92 -9.05
N LYS A 150 23.80 -6.36 -10.32
CA LYS A 150 24.90 -5.99 -11.24
C LYS A 150 24.92 -4.52 -11.66
N ILE A 151 23.92 -3.74 -11.26
CA ILE A 151 23.60 -2.44 -11.83
C ILE A 151 23.08 -1.46 -10.77
N ALA A 152 23.41 -1.71 -9.49
CA ALA A 152 23.14 -0.78 -8.39
C ALA A 152 23.70 0.64 -8.62
N ASP A 153 24.68 0.78 -9.53
CA ASP A 153 25.27 2.05 -9.95
C ASP A 153 24.50 2.76 -11.10
N LYS A 154 23.45 2.16 -11.66
CA LYS A 154 22.63 2.78 -12.72
C LYS A 154 21.56 3.68 -12.12
N VAL A 155 21.42 4.86 -12.70
CA VAL A 155 20.38 5.84 -12.37
C VAL A 155 19.07 5.47 -13.08
N PRO A 156 17.92 5.38 -12.38
CA PRO A 156 16.62 5.14 -12.99
C PRO A 156 16.16 6.34 -13.81
N GLU A 157 15.49 6.08 -14.93
CA GLU A 157 14.78 7.11 -15.69
C GLU A 157 13.36 7.33 -15.09
N PRO A 158 12.72 8.48 -15.34
CA PRO A 158 11.36 8.74 -14.84
C PRO A 158 10.34 7.64 -15.20
N GLU A 159 10.44 7.11 -16.41
CA GLU A 159 9.58 6.05 -16.95
C GLU A 159 9.72 4.75 -16.15
N ASP A 160 10.92 4.45 -15.64
CA ASP A 160 11.19 3.27 -14.84
C ASP A 160 10.45 3.31 -13.51
N LEU A 161 10.51 4.46 -12.85
CA LEU A 161 9.84 4.69 -11.57
C LEU A 161 8.32 4.71 -11.74
N GLU A 162 7.82 5.15 -12.89
CA GLU A 162 6.40 5.11 -13.20
C GLU A 162 5.89 3.65 -13.29
N VAL A 163 6.63 2.77 -13.98
CA VAL A 163 6.28 1.34 -14.08
C VAL A 163 6.32 0.67 -12.70
N ILE A 164 7.40 0.88 -11.94
CA ILE A 164 7.52 0.39 -10.56
C ILE A 164 6.36 0.91 -9.70
N GLY A 165 6.03 2.19 -9.85
CA GLY A 165 4.99 2.83 -9.08
C GLY A 165 3.61 2.25 -9.35
N ARG A 166 3.31 1.88 -10.60
CA ARG A 166 2.08 1.18 -10.96
C ARG A 166 1.97 -0.20 -10.32
N GLU A 167 3.05 -0.99 -10.30
CA GLU A 167 3.01 -2.30 -9.66
C GLU A 167 2.89 -2.20 -8.13
N LEU A 168 3.56 -1.23 -7.51
CA LEU A 168 3.38 -0.95 -6.09
C LEU A 168 1.96 -0.47 -5.77
N TYR A 169 1.36 0.36 -6.64
CA TYR A 169 -0.04 0.75 -6.51
C TYR A 169 -0.97 -0.48 -6.51
N LYS A 170 -0.84 -1.38 -7.48
CA LYS A 170 -1.66 -2.60 -7.55
C LYS A 170 -1.51 -3.51 -6.32
N LEU A 171 -0.34 -3.51 -5.70
CA LEU A 171 -0.07 -4.30 -4.50
C LEU A 171 -0.59 -3.66 -3.20
N LEU A 172 -0.70 -2.33 -3.15
CA LEU A 172 -0.93 -1.55 -1.93
C LEU A 172 -2.24 -0.75 -1.90
N ALA A 173 -2.89 -0.52 -3.04
CA ALA A 173 -4.08 0.32 -3.11
C ALA A 173 -5.23 -0.25 -2.28
N ILE A 174 -5.96 0.65 -1.63
CA ILE A 174 -7.19 0.30 -0.90
C ILE A 174 -8.37 0.60 -1.81
N ASP A 175 -9.29 -0.36 -1.94
CA ASP A 175 -10.55 -0.13 -2.62
C ASP A 175 -11.74 -0.44 -1.72
N LEU A 176 -12.79 0.37 -1.86
CA LEU A 176 -13.97 0.31 -1.01
C LEU A 176 -15.16 -0.07 -1.88
N LYS A 177 -16.00 -1.00 -1.41
CA LYS A 177 -17.23 -1.39 -2.12
C LYS A 177 -18.13 -0.17 -2.34
N PRO A 178 -18.77 -0.01 -3.50
CA PRO A 178 -19.75 1.06 -3.71
C PRO A 178 -20.75 1.13 -2.56
N ALA A 179 -21.11 2.35 -2.16
CA ALA A 179 -22.07 2.56 -1.09
C ALA A 179 -23.12 3.55 -1.56
N ASP A 180 -24.37 3.12 -1.59
CA ASP A 180 -25.53 3.97 -1.88
C ASP A 180 -25.91 4.73 -0.60
N ASP A 181 -25.13 5.74 -0.22
CA ASP A 181 -25.34 6.73 0.87
C ASP A 181 -25.74 6.23 2.29
N ALA A 182 -26.04 4.94 2.50
CA ALA A 182 -26.67 4.35 3.67
C ALA A 182 -25.77 3.31 4.37
N VAL A 183 -24.48 3.64 4.52
CA VAL A 183 -23.60 2.82 5.38
C VAL A 183 -23.95 3.11 6.84
N ASP A 184 -24.29 2.08 7.60
CA ASP A 184 -24.63 2.19 9.01
C ASP A 184 -23.61 1.45 9.91
N ALA A 185 -23.78 1.57 11.22
CA ALA A 185 -22.92 0.94 12.22
C ALA A 185 -22.92 -0.61 12.17
N THR A 186 -23.92 -1.22 11.52
CA THR A 186 -24.06 -2.68 11.40
C THR A 186 -23.36 -3.23 10.16
N THR A 187 -23.05 -2.36 9.19
CA THR A 187 -22.35 -2.74 7.97
C THR A 187 -20.97 -3.26 8.31
N THR A 188 -20.65 -4.50 7.93
CA THR A 188 -19.33 -5.09 8.18
C THR A 188 -18.49 -5.26 6.92
N ASP A 189 -19.10 -5.22 5.76
CA ASP A 189 -18.46 -5.49 4.47
C ASP A 189 -18.20 -4.17 3.73
N HIS A 190 -16.97 -3.68 3.83
CA HIS A 190 -16.58 -2.34 3.35
C HIS A 190 -15.61 -2.37 2.18
N ILE A 191 -14.85 -3.45 2.04
CA ILE A 191 -13.64 -3.52 1.22
C ILE A 191 -13.93 -4.31 -0.04
N GLU A 192 -13.56 -3.75 -1.19
CA GLU A 192 -13.58 -4.50 -2.45
C GLU A 192 -12.35 -5.40 -2.50
N ILE A 193 -12.53 -6.68 -2.19
CA ILE A 193 -11.45 -7.66 -2.02
C ILE A 193 -10.73 -7.93 -3.35
N ASP A 194 -11.46 -7.84 -4.46
CA ASP A 194 -10.91 -8.19 -5.77
C ASP A 194 -9.91 -7.13 -6.26
N THR A 195 -10.20 -5.85 -6.03
CA THR A 195 -9.35 -4.74 -6.48
C THR A 195 -8.44 -4.17 -5.40
N THR A 196 -8.68 -4.46 -4.11
CA THR A 196 -7.74 -4.10 -3.04
C THR A 196 -6.44 -4.87 -3.19
N GLY A 197 -5.32 -4.16 -3.02
CA GLY A 197 -3.98 -4.69 -3.12
C GLY A 197 -3.73 -5.83 -2.13
N LYS A 198 -3.23 -6.96 -2.63
CA LYS A 198 -3.13 -8.20 -1.85
C LYS A 198 -2.18 -8.09 -0.65
N LEU A 199 -1.24 -7.15 -0.64
CA LEU A 199 -0.42 -6.91 0.55
C LEU A 199 -1.19 -6.24 1.67
N ARG A 200 -2.13 -5.34 1.37
CA ARG A 200 -3.01 -4.75 2.40
C ARG A 200 -3.92 -5.83 2.99
N LEU A 201 -4.44 -6.72 2.14
CA LEU A 201 -5.27 -7.84 2.59
C LEU A 201 -4.48 -8.84 3.44
N LEU A 202 -3.25 -9.20 3.04
CA LEU A 202 -2.36 -10.03 3.84
C LEU A 202 -2.02 -9.36 5.17
N GLN A 203 -1.76 -8.05 5.15
CA GLN A 203 -1.46 -7.26 6.34
C GLN A 203 -2.61 -7.34 7.35
N TRP A 204 -3.84 -7.07 6.92
CA TRP A 204 -5.02 -7.18 7.79
C TRP A 204 -5.31 -8.63 8.20
N GLY A 205 -5.24 -9.57 7.25
CA GLY A 205 -5.59 -10.97 7.47
C GLY A 205 -4.67 -11.70 8.45
N LEU A 206 -3.39 -11.33 8.47
CA LEU A 206 -2.38 -11.88 9.37
C LEU A 206 -2.16 -11.02 10.62
N GLY A 207 -2.79 -9.84 10.71
CA GLY A 207 -2.61 -8.91 11.82
C GLY A 207 -1.20 -8.33 11.90
N THR A 208 -0.52 -8.19 10.76
CA THR A 208 0.80 -7.54 10.69
C THR A 208 0.65 -6.03 10.55
N THR A 209 1.78 -5.32 10.59
CA THR A 209 1.80 -3.87 10.45
C THR A 209 2.28 -3.46 9.06
N PHE A 210 1.80 -2.31 8.59
CA PHE A 210 2.34 -1.64 7.42
C PHE A 210 2.92 -0.30 7.83
N LYS A 211 4.13 0.03 7.38
CA LYS A 211 4.77 1.30 7.70
C LYS A 211 4.66 2.25 6.51
N VAL A 212 3.91 3.33 6.68
CA VAL A 212 4.00 4.48 5.78
C VAL A 212 5.19 5.30 6.25
N GLN A 213 6.11 5.57 5.35
CA GLN A 213 7.29 6.37 5.64
C GLN A 213 7.35 7.54 4.69
N ASN A 214 8.36 8.38 4.90
CA ASN A 214 8.78 9.37 3.92
C ASN A 214 7.84 10.56 3.80
N PHE A 215 7.51 11.13 4.96
CA PHE A 215 6.79 12.39 5.07
C PHE A 215 7.67 13.63 4.81
N GLY A 216 8.85 13.44 4.23
CA GLY A 216 9.84 14.48 3.92
C GLY A 216 10.82 14.77 5.06
N LYS A 217 11.90 15.48 4.72
CA LYS A 217 12.98 15.83 5.66
C LYS A 217 12.46 16.61 6.87
N GLY A 218 12.84 16.18 8.08
CA GLY A 218 12.45 16.82 9.34
C GLY A 218 10.99 16.60 9.76
N ALA A 219 10.28 15.63 9.18
CA ALA A 219 8.96 15.23 9.61
C ALA A 219 8.98 14.53 10.98
N THR A 220 8.02 14.87 11.85
CA THR A 220 7.81 14.23 13.15
C THR A 220 6.31 13.94 13.33
N PRO A 221 5.90 12.66 13.40
CA PRO A 221 6.73 11.47 13.25
C PRO A 221 7.30 11.33 11.82
N SER A 222 8.38 10.57 11.68
CA SER A 222 9.00 10.28 10.37
C SER A 222 8.39 9.06 9.66
N GLU A 223 7.64 8.24 10.40
CA GLU A 223 6.86 7.11 9.92
C GLU A 223 5.54 6.97 10.68
N ALA A 224 4.53 6.37 10.04
CA ALA A 224 3.27 5.97 10.64
C ALA A 224 3.11 4.44 10.52
N VAL A 225 2.88 3.79 11.65
CA VAL A 225 2.59 2.35 11.70
C VAL A 225 1.08 2.15 11.59
N LEU A 226 0.67 1.40 10.58
CA LEU A 226 -0.72 1.13 10.27
C LEU A 226 -1.07 -0.31 10.59
N THR A 227 -2.24 -0.49 11.19
CA THR A 227 -2.85 -1.78 11.51
C THR A 227 -4.24 -1.90 10.89
N ALA A 228 -4.98 -0.80 10.78
CA ALA A 228 -6.40 -0.84 10.38
C ALA A 228 -6.85 0.28 9.43
N LEU A 229 -6.02 1.28 9.13
CA LEU A 229 -6.40 2.40 8.27
C LEU A 229 -6.97 1.94 6.92
N GLY A 230 -8.18 2.43 6.63
CA GLY A 230 -8.91 2.16 5.38
C GLY A 230 -9.57 0.79 5.32
N SER A 231 -9.59 0.02 6.40
CA SER A 231 -10.24 -1.30 6.44
C SER A 231 -11.74 -1.25 6.70
N ARG A 232 -12.32 -0.09 7.05
CA ARG A 232 -13.77 0.16 7.09
C ARG A 232 -14.07 1.56 6.58
N ARG A 233 -15.32 1.79 6.18
CA ARG A 233 -15.82 3.14 5.93
C ARG A 233 -16.06 3.84 7.27
N VAL A 234 -15.58 5.07 7.37
CA VAL A 234 -15.80 5.95 8.52
C VAL A 234 -16.29 7.30 8.02
N TRP A 235 -17.13 7.94 8.82
CA TRP A 235 -17.72 9.24 8.54
C TRP A 235 -17.75 10.06 9.82
N GLN A 236 -18.14 11.33 9.70
CA GLN A 236 -18.24 12.22 10.84
C GLN A 236 -19.35 11.77 11.80
N ALA A 237 -18.96 11.11 12.88
CA ALA A 237 -19.84 10.59 13.92
C ALA A 237 -19.02 10.23 15.17
N ASP A 238 -19.72 9.95 16.28
CA ASP A 238 -19.07 9.30 17.42
C ASP A 238 -18.65 7.87 17.09
N ASN A 239 -17.73 7.32 17.89
CA ASN A 239 -17.23 5.98 17.63
C ASN A 239 -18.33 4.91 17.74
N ALA A 240 -19.36 5.10 18.56
CA ALA A 240 -20.44 4.13 18.73
C ALA A 240 -21.33 4.00 17.48
N SER A 241 -21.45 5.08 16.71
CA SER A 241 -22.21 5.14 15.47
C SER A 241 -21.43 4.65 14.24
N LEU A 242 -20.12 4.41 14.39
CA LEU A 242 -19.28 3.86 13.32
C LEU A 242 -19.31 2.32 13.31
N PRO A 243 -18.98 1.68 12.17
CA PRO A 243 -18.96 0.22 12.07
C PRO A 243 -17.96 -0.43 13.02
N GLN A 244 -18.39 -1.12 14.07
CA GLN A 244 -17.49 -1.66 15.10
C GLN A 244 -16.70 -2.91 14.65
N ARG A 245 -16.99 -3.41 13.45
CA ARG A 245 -16.41 -4.61 12.88
C ARG A 245 -16.25 -4.44 11.37
N SER A 246 -15.11 -4.90 10.84
CA SER A 246 -14.89 -5.03 9.41
C SER A 246 -14.52 -6.46 9.05
N LEU A 247 -15.18 -7.00 8.03
CA LEU A 247 -15.00 -8.34 7.52
C LEU A 247 -14.62 -8.28 6.05
N GLY A 248 -13.45 -8.82 5.73
CA GLY A 248 -13.10 -9.15 4.37
C GLY A 248 -13.51 -10.59 4.09
N LYS A 249 -14.29 -10.82 3.04
CA LYS A 249 -14.73 -12.15 2.64
C LYS A 249 -14.33 -12.41 1.20
N TRP A 250 -13.73 -13.56 0.95
CA TRP A 250 -13.40 -14.04 -0.40
C TRP A 250 -14.23 -15.27 -0.73
N GLY A 251 -14.57 -15.46 -2.00
CA GLY A 251 -15.34 -16.60 -2.49
C GLY A 251 -16.83 -16.29 -2.68
N ASP A 252 -17.54 -17.25 -3.27
CA ASP A 252 -18.98 -17.21 -3.46
C ASP A 252 -19.73 -17.69 -2.20
N GLU A 253 -21.06 -17.71 -2.24
CA GLU A 253 -21.89 -18.18 -1.11
C GLU A 253 -21.59 -19.64 -0.71
N ALA A 254 -21.12 -20.47 -1.64
CA ALA A 254 -20.83 -21.87 -1.39
C ALA A 254 -19.42 -22.09 -0.77
N ASN A 255 -18.47 -21.21 -1.05
CA ASN A 255 -17.06 -21.33 -0.64
C ASN A 255 -16.54 -20.04 0.01
N GLN A 256 -17.38 -19.39 0.81
CA GLN A 256 -17.01 -18.12 1.45
C GLN A 256 -15.97 -18.34 2.55
N GLU A 257 -14.90 -17.55 2.50
CA GLU A 257 -13.83 -17.54 3.48
C GLU A 257 -13.65 -16.13 4.04
N THR A 258 -13.63 -16.00 5.37
CA THR A 258 -13.22 -14.75 6.01
C THR A 258 -11.72 -14.58 5.82
N VAL A 259 -11.28 -13.52 5.15
CA VAL A 259 -9.86 -13.22 4.92
C VAL A 259 -9.29 -12.21 5.91
N PHE A 260 -10.12 -11.40 6.54
CA PHE A 260 -9.72 -10.65 7.73
C PHE A 260 -10.96 -10.35 8.56
N GLU A 261 -10.72 -10.19 9.86
CA GLU A 261 -11.69 -9.65 10.80
C GLU A 261 -10.98 -8.63 11.68
N LEU A 262 -11.44 -7.38 11.60
CA LEU A 262 -10.93 -6.29 12.42
C LEU A 262 -12.05 -5.76 13.32
N LEU A 263 -11.74 -5.63 14.60
CA LEU A 263 -12.64 -5.11 15.63
C LEU A 263 -12.20 -3.72 16.04
N PHE A 264 -13.16 -2.82 16.20
CA PHE A 264 -12.97 -1.42 16.54
C PHE A 264 -13.66 -1.04 17.85
N ASN A 265 -13.65 -1.95 18.82
CA ASN A 265 -14.19 -1.76 20.15
C ASN A 265 -13.07 -1.70 21.21
N GLY A 266 -13.41 -1.25 22.42
CA GLY A 266 -12.46 -1.09 23.52
C GLY A 266 -11.26 -0.23 23.10
N ASP A 267 -10.05 -0.73 23.34
CA ASP A 267 -8.80 -0.01 23.03
C ASP A 267 -8.57 0.23 21.53
N LYS A 268 -9.23 -0.57 20.67
CA LYS A 268 -9.16 -0.47 19.20
C LYS A 268 -10.15 0.52 18.63
N ALA A 269 -11.05 1.08 19.44
CA ALA A 269 -11.97 2.13 19.00
C ALA A 269 -11.20 3.30 18.39
N GLY A 270 -11.57 3.64 17.14
CA GLY A 270 -10.99 4.75 16.38
C GLY A 270 -9.51 4.61 16.03
N VAL A 271 -8.93 3.41 16.07
CA VAL A 271 -7.50 3.21 15.77
C VAL A 271 -7.16 3.59 14.32
N ASP A 272 -8.06 3.34 13.38
CA ASP A 272 -7.96 3.76 11.98
C ASP A 272 -7.96 5.28 11.81
N ILE A 273 -8.81 5.99 12.57
CA ILE A 273 -8.86 7.46 12.59
C ILE A 273 -7.57 8.04 13.22
N ALA A 274 -7.06 7.40 14.27
CA ALA A 274 -5.79 7.78 14.88
C ALA A 274 -4.60 7.60 13.93
N GLU A 275 -4.57 6.49 13.19
CA GLU A 275 -3.57 6.23 12.16
C GLU A 275 -3.57 7.30 11.05
N ALA A 276 -4.75 7.71 10.56
CA ALA A 276 -4.87 8.82 9.61
C ALA A 276 -4.33 10.14 10.21
N ASN A 277 -4.66 10.43 11.48
CA ASN A 277 -4.12 11.60 12.18
C ASN A 277 -2.60 11.56 12.32
N THR A 278 -2.00 10.39 12.59
CA THR A 278 -0.55 10.22 12.66
C THR A 278 0.13 10.52 11.32
N ILE A 279 -0.47 10.11 10.19
CA ILE A 279 0.05 10.46 8.87
C ILE A 279 -0.03 11.98 8.64
N LEU A 280 -1.17 12.60 8.95
CA LEU A 280 -1.34 14.06 8.80
C LEU A 280 -0.35 14.84 9.68
N ASP A 281 -0.04 14.35 10.89
CA ASP A 281 0.99 14.92 11.76
C ASP A 281 2.36 14.87 11.09
N GLY A 282 2.76 13.70 10.56
CA GLY A 282 4.03 13.54 9.86
C GLY A 282 4.15 14.46 8.64
N LEU A 283 3.03 14.67 7.93
CA LEU A 283 2.94 15.60 6.81
C LEU A 283 2.87 17.08 7.23
N GLY A 284 2.84 17.38 8.52
CA GLY A 284 2.88 18.73 9.07
C GLY A 284 1.55 19.48 9.07
N TYR A 285 0.42 18.80 8.84
CA TYR A 285 -0.89 19.44 8.90
C TYR A 285 -1.19 19.89 10.33
N PRO A 286 -1.64 21.14 10.55
CA PRO A 286 -1.92 21.66 11.89
C PRO A 286 -2.86 20.75 12.67
N VAL A 287 -2.58 20.56 13.97
CA VAL A 287 -3.44 19.82 14.89
C VAL A 287 -4.34 20.82 15.60
N PRO A 288 -5.66 20.82 15.35
CA PRO A 288 -6.58 21.71 16.03
C PRO A 288 -6.59 21.47 17.55
N THR A 289 -6.69 22.55 18.33
CA THR A 289 -6.80 22.46 19.80
C THR A 289 -8.00 21.61 20.21
N GLY A 290 -7.79 20.63 21.09
CA GLY A 290 -8.84 19.74 21.57
C GLY A 290 -9.38 18.81 20.50
N LEU A 291 -8.57 18.42 19.52
CA LEU A 291 -8.86 17.30 18.61
C LEU A 291 -8.70 15.97 19.38
N ASP A 292 -9.76 15.16 19.42
CA ASP A 292 -9.64 13.75 19.77
C ASP A 292 -9.18 12.97 18.53
N ARG A 293 -7.99 12.37 18.61
CA ARG A 293 -7.36 11.65 17.49
C ARG A 293 -8.07 10.35 17.12
N LYS A 294 -8.92 9.82 17.99
CA LYS A 294 -9.67 8.57 17.76
C LYS A 294 -11.11 8.82 17.34
N VAL A 295 -11.54 10.07 17.15
CA VAL A 295 -12.93 10.41 16.79
C VAL A 295 -12.96 11.17 15.47
N PHE A 296 -13.87 10.78 14.58
CA PHE A 296 -14.08 11.45 13.30
C PHE A 296 -14.94 12.71 13.55
N SER A 297 -14.31 13.74 14.09
CA SER A 297 -14.95 15.02 14.45
C SER A 297 -14.95 16.03 13.29
N ASP A 298 -15.72 17.11 13.43
CA ASP A 298 -15.66 18.28 12.51
C ASP A 298 -14.22 18.77 12.29
N LYS A 299 -13.43 18.87 13.38
CA LYS A 299 -12.03 19.29 13.32
C LYS A 299 -11.17 18.35 12.48
N PHE A 300 -11.45 17.05 12.53
CA PHE A 300 -10.77 16.07 11.69
C PHE A 300 -11.23 16.20 10.22
N THR A 301 -12.52 16.39 9.98
CA THR A 301 -13.10 16.68 8.65
C THR A 301 -12.42 17.90 8.00
N GLU A 302 -12.27 19.01 8.72
CA GLU A 302 -11.60 20.22 8.23
C GLU A 302 -10.11 19.98 7.91
N ARG A 303 -9.44 19.21 8.76
CA ARG A 303 -8.04 18.81 8.53
C ARG A 303 -7.90 17.96 7.26
N LEU A 304 -8.84 17.05 7.01
CA LEU A 304 -8.89 16.26 5.78
C LEU A 304 -9.17 17.13 4.55
N LYS A 305 -10.10 18.09 4.62
CA LYS A 305 -10.35 19.04 3.52
C LYS A 305 -9.11 19.85 3.14
N SER A 306 -8.30 20.22 4.14
CA SER A 306 -7.03 20.92 3.92
C SER A 306 -6.03 20.00 3.21
N PHE A 307 -5.91 18.75 3.66
CA PHE A 307 -5.09 17.73 3.00
C PHE A 307 -5.52 17.47 1.56
N GLN A 308 -6.81 17.28 1.33
CA GLN A 308 -7.41 17.03 0.02
C GLN A 308 -7.13 18.21 -0.93
N THR A 309 -7.42 19.44 -0.51
CA THR A 309 -7.15 20.65 -1.30
C THR A 309 -5.69 20.76 -1.73
N ILE A 310 -4.75 20.64 -0.78
CA ILE A 310 -3.31 20.74 -1.08
C ILE A 310 -2.86 19.63 -2.05
N ASN A 311 -3.45 18.45 -1.93
CA ASN A 311 -3.13 17.28 -2.75
C ASN A 311 -3.90 17.21 -4.08
N GLY A 312 -4.76 18.18 -4.39
CA GLY A 312 -5.56 18.21 -5.62
C GLY A 312 -6.64 17.12 -5.65
N LEU A 313 -7.19 16.75 -4.49
CA LEU A 313 -8.34 15.87 -4.35
C LEU A 313 -9.61 16.70 -4.13
N GLU A 314 -10.77 16.07 -4.28
CA GLU A 314 -12.03 16.68 -3.88
C GLU A 314 -12.03 16.98 -2.36
N ALA A 315 -12.29 18.23 -1.98
CA ALA A 315 -12.27 18.69 -0.58
C ALA A 315 -13.57 18.34 0.18
N ASN A 316 -13.96 17.07 0.15
CA ASN A 316 -15.20 16.57 0.75
C ASN A 316 -15.06 16.22 2.26
N GLY A 317 -13.84 16.17 2.80
CA GLY A 317 -13.52 15.85 4.19
C GLY A 317 -13.72 14.38 4.57
N LYS A 318 -13.91 13.49 3.60
CA LYS A 318 -14.13 12.06 3.80
C LYS A 318 -12.83 11.27 3.65
N LEU A 319 -12.70 10.17 4.38
CA LEU A 319 -11.69 9.14 4.09
C LEU A 319 -12.18 8.21 2.97
N ASP A 320 -12.44 8.79 1.79
CA ASP A 320 -12.80 8.04 0.59
C ASP A 320 -11.58 7.33 -0.04
N LYS A 321 -11.82 6.59 -1.12
CA LYS A 321 -10.77 5.85 -1.84
C LYS A 321 -9.59 6.76 -2.20
N ALA A 322 -9.85 7.93 -2.78
CA ALA A 322 -8.80 8.84 -3.21
C ALA A 322 -7.99 9.38 -2.02
N THR A 323 -8.66 9.75 -0.94
CA THR A 323 -8.04 10.31 0.27
C THR A 323 -7.23 9.25 1.01
N LEU A 324 -7.78 8.05 1.21
CA LEU A 324 -7.08 6.92 1.82
C LEU A 324 -5.81 6.58 1.05
N ASN A 325 -5.91 6.42 -0.26
CA ASN A 325 -4.75 6.09 -1.09
C ASN A 325 -3.71 7.22 -1.09
N ARG A 326 -4.11 8.49 -1.16
CA ARG A 326 -3.14 9.59 -1.11
C ARG A 326 -2.42 9.69 0.23
N LEU A 327 -3.08 9.41 1.36
CA LEU A 327 -2.41 9.32 2.67
C LEU A 327 -1.29 8.26 2.65
N LEU A 328 -1.43 7.22 1.82
CA LEU A 328 -0.45 6.17 1.60
C LEU A 328 0.51 6.46 0.43
N HIS A 329 0.56 7.69 -0.08
CA HIS A 329 1.38 8.09 -1.25
C HIS A 329 1.02 7.36 -2.55
N LEU A 330 -0.25 6.99 -2.70
CA LEU A 330 -0.82 6.37 -3.90
C LEU A 330 -1.74 7.37 -4.61
N ASP A 331 -1.80 7.27 -5.94
CA ASP A 331 -2.65 8.12 -6.76
C ASP A 331 -3.67 7.29 -7.52
N THR A 332 -4.95 7.51 -7.24
CA THR A 332 -6.03 6.73 -7.85
C THR A 332 -6.29 7.08 -9.31
N GLU A 333 -5.95 8.30 -9.72
CA GLU A 333 -6.14 8.78 -11.10
C GLU A 333 -5.10 8.17 -12.04
N THR A 334 -3.83 8.24 -11.66
CA THR A 334 -2.70 7.69 -12.45
C THR A 334 -2.41 6.22 -12.14
N GLN A 335 -3.06 5.65 -11.12
CA GLN A 335 -2.83 4.29 -10.62
C GLN A 335 -1.35 4.00 -10.33
N SER A 336 -0.65 4.97 -9.78
CA SER A 336 0.80 4.91 -9.49
C SER A 336 1.11 5.54 -8.14
N LEU A 337 2.40 5.72 -7.85
CA LEU A 337 2.86 6.43 -6.67
C LEU A 337 2.83 7.93 -6.88
N LYS A 338 2.38 8.65 -5.84
CA LYS A 338 2.47 10.10 -5.78
C LYS A 338 2.57 10.53 -4.34
N ARG A 339 3.69 11.16 -3.99
CA ARG A 339 3.91 11.60 -2.62
C ARG A 339 2.80 12.55 -2.19
N ALA A 340 2.30 12.33 -0.98
CA ALA A 340 1.40 13.26 -0.33
C ALA A 340 2.15 14.55 -0.02
N LYS A 341 1.60 15.67 -0.46
CA LYS A 341 2.18 16.98 -0.21
C LYS A 341 2.03 17.34 1.26
N ARG A 342 3.15 17.78 1.85
CA ARG A 342 3.20 18.36 3.19
C ARG A 342 2.43 19.66 3.24
N TYR A 343 1.92 19.98 4.42
CA TYR A 343 1.44 21.32 4.69
C TYR A 343 2.64 22.28 4.73
N LYS A 344 2.59 23.33 3.91
CA LYS A 344 3.47 24.50 4.01
C LYS A 344 2.56 25.64 4.45
N ALA A 345 2.86 26.27 5.58
CA ALA A 345 2.13 27.47 5.95
C ALA A 345 2.33 28.51 4.84
N ASP A 346 1.24 29.08 4.33
CA ASP A 346 1.36 30.27 3.50
C ASP A 346 2.05 31.36 4.31
N PRO A 347 3.07 32.06 3.77
CA PRO A 347 3.75 33.14 4.48
C PRO A 347 2.84 34.34 4.81
N GLU A 348 1.60 34.36 4.34
CA GLU A 348 0.68 35.50 4.44
C GLU A 348 -0.52 35.26 5.39
N ALA A 349 -0.31 34.56 6.50
CA ALA A 349 -1.34 34.42 7.54
C ALA A 349 -0.81 34.56 8.97
N ALA A 350 0.29 35.30 9.17
CA ALA A 350 0.58 35.85 10.48
C ALA A 350 -0.22 37.17 10.64
N PRO A 351 -1.18 37.26 11.58
CA PRO A 351 -1.80 38.54 11.86
C PRO A 351 -0.73 39.51 12.35
N SER A 352 -0.54 40.60 11.61
CA SER A 352 0.27 41.74 12.04
C SER A 352 -0.17 42.16 13.44
N PRO A 353 0.73 42.22 14.45
CA PRO A 353 0.35 42.73 15.75
C PRO A 353 -0.08 44.19 15.59
N ALA A 354 -1.37 44.40 15.84
CA ALA A 354 -2.04 45.68 15.72
C ALA A 354 -1.27 46.79 16.47
N ALA A 355 -1.17 47.94 15.80
CA ALA A 355 -0.63 49.18 16.32
C ALA A 355 -1.23 49.55 17.68
N GLY A 356 -0.41 49.49 18.72
CA GLY A 356 -0.69 50.11 20.02
C GLY A 356 -0.15 51.53 20.06
N LYS A 357 -0.93 52.51 19.59
CA LYS A 357 -0.77 53.92 20.01
C LYS A 357 -1.29 54.09 21.44
N LYS A 358 -0.46 54.53 22.37
CA LYS A 358 -0.82 55.42 23.51
C LYS A 358 0.44 56.27 23.81
N LYS A 359 0.41 57.53 23.40
CA LYS A 359 0.16 58.73 24.23
C LYS A 359 1.27 59.02 25.23
#